data_AF-A0A956W7C1-F1
#
_entry.id   AF-A0A956W7C1-F1
#
_cell.length_a   1.000
_cell.length_b   1.000
_cell.length_c   1.000
_cell.angle_alpha   90.00
_cell.angle_beta   90.00
_cell.angle_gamma   90.00
#
_symmetry.space_group_name_H-M   'P 1'
#
loop_
_entity.id
_entity.type
_entity.pdbx_description
1 polymer ?
#
loop_
_entity_poly.entity_id
_entity_poly.type
_entity_poly.pdbx_seq_one_letter_code
_entity_poly.pdbx_strand_id
1 'polypeptide(L)'
;MFYPEGSLKHRMCMEGNVLLHEWAERFGVPLLRCGKLIVAVEPEDLPGLERVWAQCLANGVPEVRRVGAEEARSLEPNVRIHEAIWSGTSSVVDQAAYVRSLESACRDRGVLFAYQHRVEAVERAGADFLVGAVDGDGNRASLRVGLLVNAAGHGAPRIASALGYPLDGSDDLPVLAQRVNRGTYYDFADPALGRAISRTIYPVPPGRLVSEQQERGGGLGIHLSVDVDGVAHLGPDTTWLPPDAPLDYRSVDEDREPFLRAARRLLGDSVRAEDLVPGQVGYRPKRAVEGFADFVMLEDRGYVHLGGIESPGLTSSLAIGRHVAGLVRGTATRGTAS
;
A
#
# COMPACT_ATOMS: atom_id res chain seq x y z
N MET A 1 -7.32 3.00 11.11
CA MET A 1 -6.55 2.37 12.22
C MET A 1 -5.22 3.06 12.47
N PHE A 2 -4.32 3.21 11.50
CA PHE A 2 -2.96 3.74 11.73
C PHE A 2 -2.70 5.12 11.10
N TYR A 3 -3.69 5.71 10.45
CA TYR A 3 -3.54 6.96 9.72
C TYR A 3 -4.14 8.11 10.53
N PRO A 4 -3.53 9.31 10.47
CA PRO A 4 -4.13 10.51 11.04
C PRO A 4 -5.56 10.70 10.53
N GLU A 5 -6.45 11.09 11.43
CA GLU A 5 -7.84 11.39 11.09
C GLU A 5 -7.89 12.49 10.02
N GLY A 6 -8.85 12.41 9.10
CA GLY A 6 -8.93 13.35 7.98
C GLY A 6 -7.78 13.31 6.95
N SER A 7 -6.76 12.44 7.06
CA SER A 7 -5.79 12.27 5.97
C SER A 7 -6.44 11.62 4.73
N LEU A 8 -5.84 11.81 3.54
CA LEU A 8 -6.22 11.08 2.33
C LEU A 8 -6.02 9.58 2.50
N LYS A 9 -4.92 9.13 3.11
CA LYS A 9 -4.73 7.72 3.47
C LYS A 9 -5.88 7.20 4.33
N HIS A 10 -6.33 7.95 5.33
CA HIS A 10 -7.47 7.57 6.15
C HIS A 10 -8.76 7.49 5.32
N ARG A 11 -9.19 8.59 4.70
CA ARG A 11 -10.49 8.66 4.00
C ARG A 11 -10.57 7.66 2.84
N MET A 12 -9.53 7.61 2.01
CA MET A 12 -9.52 6.74 0.83
C MET A 12 -9.44 5.27 1.20
N CYS A 13 -8.78 4.93 2.32
CA CYS A 13 -8.74 3.54 2.78
C CYS A 13 -10.09 3.08 3.32
N MET A 14 -10.81 3.95 4.05
CA MET A 14 -12.13 3.62 4.61
C MET A 14 -13.14 3.39 3.48
N GLU A 15 -13.22 4.33 2.53
CA GLU A 15 -14.09 4.17 1.35
C GLU A 15 -13.63 3.00 0.47
N GLY A 16 -12.34 2.93 0.17
CA GLY A 16 -11.76 1.93 -0.71
C GLY A 16 -11.91 0.50 -0.19
N ASN A 17 -11.88 0.30 1.13
CA ASN A 17 -12.15 -1.01 1.74
C ASN A 17 -13.54 -1.51 1.36
N VAL A 18 -14.58 -0.69 1.49
CA VAL A 18 -15.95 -1.06 1.09
C VAL A 18 -16.02 -1.36 -0.41
N LEU A 19 -15.50 -0.44 -1.24
CA LEU A 19 -15.56 -0.57 -2.70
C LEU A 19 -14.83 -1.80 -3.23
N LEU A 20 -13.70 -2.16 -2.63
CA LEU A 20 -12.94 -3.33 -3.04
C LEU A 20 -13.67 -4.62 -2.69
N HIS A 21 -14.34 -4.70 -1.53
CA HIS A 21 -15.18 -5.86 -1.20
C HIS A 21 -16.36 -5.99 -2.17
N GLU A 22 -17.08 -4.89 -2.43
CA GLU A 22 -18.18 -4.87 -3.40
C GLU A 22 -17.71 -5.26 -4.81
N TRP A 23 -16.54 -4.77 -5.23
CA TRP A 23 -15.94 -5.13 -6.51
C TRP A 23 -15.58 -6.62 -6.56
N ALA A 24 -14.94 -7.13 -5.52
CA ALA A 24 -14.53 -8.52 -5.46
C ALA A 24 -15.72 -9.47 -5.52
N GLU A 25 -16.80 -9.16 -4.79
CA GLU A 25 -18.05 -9.92 -4.84
C GLU A 25 -18.69 -9.86 -6.23
N ARG A 26 -18.77 -8.66 -6.82
CA ARG A 26 -19.42 -8.45 -8.12
C ARG A 26 -18.69 -9.13 -9.29
N PHE A 27 -17.36 -9.10 -9.27
CA PHE A 27 -16.53 -9.57 -10.39
C PHE A 27 -15.83 -10.91 -10.11
N GLY A 28 -16.15 -11.57 -8.99
CA GLY A 28 -15.58 -12.87 -8.64
C GLY A 28 -14.08 -12.81 -8.38
N VAL A 29 -13.57 -11.71 -7.82
CA VAL A 29 -12.15 -11.61 -7.44
C VAL A 29 -11.94 -12.38 -6.13
N PRO A 30 -10.98 -13.32 -6.05
CA PRO A 30 -10.69 -14.03 -4.82
C PRO A 30 -10.36 -13.06 -3.68
N LEU A 31 -11.10 -13.18 -2.59
CA LEU A 31 -10.98 -12.34 -1.41
C LEU A 31 -11.21 -13.18 -0.15
N LEU A 32 -10.18 -13.26 0.69
CA LEU A 32 -10.22 -13.93 1.98
C LEU A 32 -10.59 -12.93 3.07
N ARG A 33 -11.79 -13.08 3.64
CA ARG A 33 -12.28 -12.30 4.79
C ARG A 33 -11.73 -12.84 6.10
N CYS A 34 -10.42 -12.74 6.28
CA CYS A 34 -9.74 -13.27 7.46
C CYS A 34 -9.83 -12.36 8.69
N GLY A 35 -10.14 -11.07 8.52
CA GLY A 35 -9.97 -10.10 9.59
C GLY A 35 -8.49 -9.83 9.91
N LYS A 36 -8.26 -9.03 10.95
CA LYS A 36 -6.93 -8.71 11.46
C LYS A 36 -6.93 -8.64 12.98
N LEU A 37 -5.86 -9.13 13.58
CA LEU A 37 -5.54 -8.87 14.98
C LEU A 37 -4.36 -7.90 15.06
N ILE A 38 -4.55 -6.81 15.79
CA ILE A 38 -3.44 -5.98 16.28
C ILE A 38 -3.14 -6.47 17.69
N VAL A 39 -1.92 -6.94 17.95
CA VAL A 39 -1.61 -7.71 19.17
C VAL A 39 -0.59 -7.00 20.04
N ALA A 40 -0.85 -6.96 21.34
CA ALA A 40 0.18 -6.88 22.37
C ALA A 40 0.68 -8.30 22.64
N VAL A 41 1.97 -8.55 22.42
CA VAL A 41 2.56 -9.87 22.64
C VAL A 41 2.90 -10.05 24.13
N GLU A 42 3.35 -8.97 24.76
CA GLU A 42 3.74 -8.90 26.17
C GLU A 42 3.03 -7.75 26.88
N PRO A 43 2.94 -7.73 28.23
CA PRO A 43 2.31 -6.63 28.97
C PRO A 43 2.88 -5.24 28.65
N GLU A 44 4.17 -5.16 28.33
CA GLU A 44 4.86 -3.91 27.97
C GLU A 44 4.36 -3.29 26.66
N ASP A 45 3.66 -4.07 25.83
CA ASP A 45 3.08 -3.63 24.57
C ASP A 45 1.73 -2.91 24.75
N LEU A 46 1.08 -3.05 25.91
CA LEU A 46 -0.28 -2.51 26.16
C LEU A 46 -0.41 -1.01 25.87
N PRO A 47 0.52 -0.12 26.27
CA PRO A 47 0.43 1.31 25.92
C PRO A 47 0.40 1.55 24.40
N GLY A 48 1.03 0.68 23.61
CA GLY A 48 0.94 0.72 22.15
C GLY A 48 -0.43 0.32 21.63
N LEU A 49 -0.98 -0.75 22.18
CA LEU A 49 -2.32 -1.23 21.84
C LEU A 49 -3.39 -0.19 22.17
N GLU A 50 -3.32 0.46 23.34
CA GLU A 50 -4.24 1.52 23.76
C GLU A 50 -4.28 2.70 22.77
N ARG A 51 -3.11 3.11 22.25
CA ARG A 51 -3.04 4.19 21.26
C ARG A 51 -3.68 3.77 19.94
N VAL A 52 -3.45 2.54 19.48
CA VAL A 52 -4.12 2.02 18.27
C VAL A 52 -5.62 1.96 18.49
N TRP A 53 -6.08 1.53 19.67
CA TRP A 53 -7.50 1.52 20.03
C TRP A 53 -8.11 2.92 19.93
N ALA A 54 -7.49 3.92 20.56
CA ALA A 54 -7.94 5.31 20.49
C ALA A 54 -7.99 5.81 19.03
N GLN A 55 -6.99 5.48 18.21
CA GLN A 55 -6.94 5.85 16.80
C GLN A 55 -7.98 5.12 15.95
N CYS A 56 -8.36 3.88 16.31
CA CYS A 56 -9.48 3.17 15.68
C CYS A 56 -10.81 3.88 15.96
N LEU A 57 -11.04 4.28 17.21
CA LEU A 57 -12.24 5.03 17.60
C LEU A 57 -12.32 6.39 16.91
N ALA A 58 -11.23 7.16 16.91
CA ALA A 58 -11.17 8.46 16.24
C ALA A 58 -11.42 8.35 14.72
N ASN A 59 -10.90 7.30 14.08
CA ASN A 59 -11.12 7.06 12.66
C ASN A 59 -12.48 6.40 12.33
N GLY A 60 -13.30 6.09 13.33
CA GLY A 60 -14.59 5.41 13.12
C GLY A 60 -14.46 4.07 12.40
N VAL A 61 -13.40 3.30 12.69
CA VAL A 61 -13.15 2.02 12.01
C VAL A 61 -14.30 1.03 12.33
N PRO A 62 -15.00 0.46 11.33
CA PRO A 62 -16.10 -0.46 11.57
C PRO A 62 -15.61 -1.82 12.10
N GLU A 63 -16.48 -2.51 12.82
CA GLU A 63 -16.26 -3.88 13.31
C GLU A 63 -14.94 -4.06 14.08
N VAL A 64 -14.53 -3.02 14.82
CA VAL A 64 -13.41 -3.08 15.76
C VAL A 64 -13.88 -3.38 17.16
N ARG A 65 -13.15 -4.26 17.85
CA ARG A 65 -13.41 -4.58 19.26
C ARG A 65 -12.14 -5.05 19.95
N ARG A 66 -12.12 -4.96 21.27
CA ARG A 66 -11.07 -5.58 22.09
C ARG A 66 -11.26 -7.09 22.16
N VAL A 67 -10.15 -7.78 22.29
CA VAL A 67 -10.05 -9.25 22.39
C VAL A 67 -9.11 -9.55 23.56
N GLY A 68 -9.64 -10.22 24.58
CA GLY A 68 -8.82 -10.68 25.72
C GLY A 68 -8.02 -11.94 25.38
N ALA A 69 -7.06 -12.30 26.23
CA ALA A 69 -6.13 -13.41 26.01
C ALA A 69 -6.80 -14.77 25.70
N GLU A 70 -7.91 -15.10 26.36
CA GLU A 70 -8.62 -16.36 26.13
C GLU A 70 -9.24 -16.42 24.72
N GLU A 71 -9.96 -15.37 24.34
CA GLU A 71 -10.54 -15.26 23.02
C GLU A 71 -9.46 -15.19 21.93
N ALA A 72 -8.39 -14.44 22.15
CA ALA A 72 -7.28 -14.34 21.22
C ALA A 72 -6.63 -15.71 20.95
N ARG A 73 -6.44 -16.54 21.99
CA ARG A 73 -5.94 -17.92 21.85
C ARG A 73 -6.92 -18.83 21.12
N SER A 74 -8.23 -18.62 21.27
CA SER A 74 -9.23 -19.35 20.49
C SER A 74 -9.19 -18.96 19.01
N LEU A 75 -8.95 -17.68 18.70
CA LEU A 75 -8.82 -17.19 17.33
C LEU A 75 -7.53 -17.66 16.66
N GLU A 76 -6.39 -17.56 17.35
CA GLU A 76 -5.06 -17.89 16.84
C GLU A 76 -4.23 -18.66 17.87
N PRO A 77 -4.43 -19.99 17.99
CA PRO A 77 -3.82 -20.80 19.06
C PRO A 77 -2.30 -20.90 18.96
N ASN A 78 -1.74 -20.67 17.78
CA ASN A 78 -0.31 -20.77 17.49
C ASN A 78 0.44 -19.43 17.63
N VAL A 79 -0.26 -18.37 18.05
CA VAL A 79 0.30 -17.03 18.16
C VAL A 79 0.32 -16.60 19.63
N ARG A 80 1.46 -16.09 20.09
CA ARG A 80 1.63 -15.45 21.39
C ARG A 80 0.88 -14.13 21.40
N ILE A 81 -0.20 -14.06 22.19
CA ILE A 81 -1.04 -12.87 22.32
C ILE A 81 -1.37 -12.66 23.79
N HIS A 82 -1.00 -11.50 24.33
CA HIS A 82 -1.41 -11.04 25.66
C HIS A 82 -2.80 -10.38 25.59
N GLU A 83 -2.96 -9.39 24.72
CA GLU A 83 -4.23 -8.72 24.41
C GLU A 83 -4.25 -8.32 22.93
N ALA A 84 -5.44 -8.10 22.36
CA ALA A 84 -5.55 -7.69 20.97
C ALA A 84 -6.75 -6.77 20.68
N ILE A 85 -6.67 -6.13 19.51
CA ILE A 85 -7.79 -5.46 18.84
C ILE A 85 -8.13 -6.28 17.61
N TRP A 86 -9.38 -6.70 17.50
CA TRP A 86 -9.96 -7.29 16.31
C TRP A 86 -10.38 -6.20 15.32
N SER A 87 -10.11 -6.41 14.04
CA SER A 87 -10.67 -5.63 12.92
C SER A 87 -11.36 -6.58 11.94
N GLY A 88 -12.70 -6.59 11.97
CA GLY A 88 -13.53 -7.51 11.18
C GLY A 88 -13.54 -7.23 9.67
N THR A 89 -13.37 -5.97 9.27
CA THR A 89 -13.40 -5.56 7.85
C THR A 89 -12.05 -5.69 7.13
N SER A 90 -11.01 -6.16 7.81
CA SER A 90 -9.72 -6.44 7.19
C SER A 90 -9.81 -7.74 6.37
N SER A 91 -9.35 -7.70 5.13
CA SER A 91 -9.35 -8.86 4.22
C SER A 91 -8.10 -8.86 3.36
N VAL A 92 -7.83 -10.00 2.73
CA VAL A 92 -6.75 -10.19 1.77
C VAL A 92 -7.37 -10.48 0.41
N VAL A 93 -6.84 -9.87 -0.65
CA VAL A 93 -7.35 -10.00 -2.02
C VAL A 93 -6.25 -10.52 -2.94
N ASP A 94 -6.62 -11.31 -3.93
CA ASP A 94 -5.73 -11.66 -5.03
C ASP A 94 -5.51 -10.39 -5.87
N GLN A 95 -4.34 -9.78 -5.67
CA GLN A 95 -3.99 -8.50 -6.28
C GLN A 95 -3.95 -8.60 -7.80
N ALA A 96 -3.51 -9.73 -8.35
CA ALA A 96 -3.38 -9.93 -9.77
C ALA A 96 -4.76 -10.15 -10.42
N ALA A 97 -5.61 -10.96 -9.80
CA ALA A 97 -7.00 -11.12 -10.24
C ALA A 97 -7.78 -9.80 -10.14
N TYR A 98 -7.57 -9.04 -9.06
CA TYR A 98 -8.16 -7.72 -8.88
C TYR A 98 -7.78 -6.77 -10.01
N VAL A 99 -6.49 -6.59 -10.30
CA VAL A 99 -6.04 -5.69 -11.39
C VAL A 99 -6.55 -6.17 -12.75
N ARG A 100 -6.51 -7.48 -13.05
CA ARG A 100 -7.07 -8.03 -14.29
C ARG A 100 -8.58 -7.75 -14.44
N SER A 101 -9.34 -7.84 -13.35
CA SER A 101 -10.77 -7.54 -13.38
C SER A 101 -11.05 -6.06 -13.68
N LEU A 102 -10.25 -5.15 -13.13
CA LEU A 102 -10.33 -3.71 -13.45
C LEU A 102 -9.99 -3.46 -14.93
N GLU A 103 -8.93 -4.10 -15.43
CA GLU A 103 -8.54 -4.00 -16.83
C GLU A 103 -9.67 -4.47 -17.76
N SER A 104 -10.26 -5.63 -17.49
CA SER A 104 -11.39 -6.16 -18.26
C SER A 104 -12.55 -5.17 -18.28
N ALA A 105 -12.93 -4.64 -17.12
CA ALA A 105 -14.02 -3.67 -17.02
C ALA A 105 -13.72 -2.36 -17.78
N CYS A 106 -12.46 -1.95 -17.85
CA CYS A 106 -12.02 -0.83 -18.69
C CYS A 106 -12.13 -1.16 -20.19
N ARG A 107 -11.68 -2.35 -20.62
CA ARG A 107 -11.78 -2.79 -22.02
C ARG A 107 -13.22 -2.87 -22.51
N ASP A 108 -14.13 -3.39 -21.68
CA ASP A 108 -15.56 -3.45 -21.98
C ASP A 108 -16.18 -2.06 -22.22
N ARG A 109 -15.50 -1.00 -21.76
CA ARG A 109 -15.88 0.41 -21.95
C ARG A 109 -15.07 1.10 -23.04
N GLY A 110 -14.31 0.35 -23.84
CA GLY A 110 -13.53 0.87 -24.96
C GLY A 110 -12.20 1.53 -24.57
N VAL A 111 -11.71 1.33 -23.34
CA VAL A 111 -10.38 1.83 -22.94
C VAL A 111 -9.30 1.05 -23.69
N LEU A 112 -8.36 1.79 -24.30
CA LEU A 112 -7.21 1.23 -24.98
C LEU A 112 -6.02 1.11 -24.02
N PHE A 113 -5.33 -0.03 -24.07
CA PHE A 113 -4.11 -0.28 -23.31
C PHE A 113 -2.94 -0.49 -24.26
N ALA A 114 -1.89 0.31 -24.12
CA ALA A 114 -0.64 0.17 -24.85
C ALA A 114 0.44 -0.41 -23.92
N TYR A 115 0.54 -1.75 -23.85
CA TYR A 115 1.58 -2.42 -23.05
C TYR A 115 2.94 -2.32 -23.69
N GLN A 116 4.00 -2.45 -22.90
CA GLN A 116 5.39 -2.33 -23.38
C GLN A 116 5.68 -0.98 -24.04
N HIS A 117 4.89 0.06 -23.74
CA HIS A 117 5.13 1.43 -24.17
C HIS A 117 5.60 2.26 -22.98
N ARG A 118 6.88 2.62 -22.97
CA ARG A 118 7.47 3.46 -21.92
C ARG A 118 7.35 4.93 -22.34
N VAL A 119 6.71 5.74 -21.50
CA VAL A 119 6.69 7.21 -21.66
C VAL A 119 8.10 7.75 -21.42
N GLU A 120 8.69 8.38 -22.43
CA GLU A 120 10.03 8.98 -22.35
C GLU A 120 10.00 10.50 -22.21
N ALA A 121 8.99 11.15 -22.81
CA ALA A 121 8.84 12.60 -22.78
C ALA A 121 7.39 12.99 -22.55
N VAL A 122 7.18 14.06 -21.80
CA VAL A 122 5.88 14.70 -21.64
C VAL A 122 6.12 16.21 -21.62
N GLU A 123 5.39 16.95 -22.43
CA GLU A 123 5.47 18.41 -22.49
C GLU A 123 4.08 19.04 -22.56
N ARG A 124 3.97 20.28 -22.09
CA ARG A 124 2.77 21.10 -22.30
C ARG A 124 2.75 21.62 -23.74
N ALA A 125 1.63 21.46 -24.41
CA ALA A 125 1.37 21.92 -25.77
C ALA A 125 0.13 22.83 -25.80
N GLY A 126 0.28 24.06 -25.29
CA GLY A 126 -0.84 24.97 -25.06
C GLY A 126 -1.75 24.47 -23.94
N ALA A 127 -3.03 24.22 -24.26
CA ALA A 127 -3.99 23.62 -23.33
C ALA A 127 -3.87 22.09 -23.23
N ASP A 128 -3.14 21.47 -24.15
CA ASP A 128 -2.97 20.02 -24.23
C ASP A 128 -1.59 19.57 -23.70
N PHE A 129 -1.36 18.27 -23.76
CA PHE A 129 -0.09 17.61 -23.49
C PHE A 129 0.35 16.82 -24.73
N LEU A 130 1.66 16.85 -25.01
CA LEU A 130 2.28 15.92 -25.95
C LEU A 130 3.04 14.86 -25.15
N VAL A 131 2.72 13.59 -25.40
CA VAL A 131 3.28 12.43 -24.71
C VAL A 131 4.07 11.60 -25.71
N GLY A 132 5.39 11.59 -25.56
CA GLY A 132 6.29 10.71 -26.32
C GLY A 132 6.49 9.38 -25.61
N ALA A 133 6.28 8.28 -26.33
CA ALA A 133 6.50 6.93 -25.85
C ALA A 133 7.38 6.11 -26.79
N VAL A 134 8.05 5.10 -26.25
CA VAL A 134 8.80 4.10 -27.01
C VAL A 134 8.23 2.72 -26.74
N ASP A 135 8.06 1.91 -27.78
CA ASP A 135 7.64 0.51 -27.64
C ASP A 135 8.80 -0.43 -27.29
N GLY A 136 8.53 -1.73 -27.20
CA GLY A 136 9.52 -2.76 -26.87
C GLY A 136 10.61 -2.95 -27.94
N ASP A 137 10.33 -2.56 -29.18
CA ASP A 137 11.24 -2.67 -30.33
C ASP A 137 12.06 -1.37 -30.56
N GLY A 138 11.80 -0.33 -29.75
CA GLY A 138 12.47 0.95 -29.85
C GLY A 138 11.78 1.95 -30.78
N ASN A 139 10.60 1.63 -31.34
CA ASN A 139 9.87 2.56 -32.18
C ASN A 139 9.25 3.66 -31.31
N ARG A 140 9.33 4.90 -31.81
CA ARG A 140 8.84 6.09 -31.11
C ARG A 140 7.47 6.49 -31.63
N ALA A 141 6.55 6.76 -30.71
CA ALA A 141 5.23 7.29 -31.01
C ALA A 141 4.97 8.54 -30.15
N SER A 142 4.08 9.41 -30.64
CA SER A 142 3.68 10.61 -29.92
C SER A 142 2.15 10.74 -29.92
N LEU A 143 1.60 11.13 -28.76
CA LEU A 143 0.17 11.25 -28.51
C LEU A 143 -0.13 12.66 -28.01
N ARG A 144 -1.10 13.33 -28.61
CA ARG A 144 -1.64 14.59 -28.09
C ARG A 144 -2.90 14.31 -27.29
N VAL A 145 -2.94 14.77 -26.04
CA VAL A 145 -4.07 14.55 -25.13
C VAL A 145 -4.46 15.84 -24.42
N GLY A 146 -5.75 16.08 -24.24
CA GLY A 146 -6.25 17.24 -23.47
C GLY A 146 -6.21 17.03 -21.95
N LEU A 147 -6.01 15.78 -21.50
CA LEU A 147 -5.97 15.43 -20.09
C LEU A 147 -4.91 14.37 -19.83
N LEU A 148 -4.15 14.54 -18.75
CA LEU A 148 -3.08 13.63 -18.38
C LEU A 148 -3.16 13.27 -16.89
N VAL A 149 -3.38 11.99 -16.59
CA VAL A 149 -3.29 11.45 -15.23
C VAL A 149 -1.96 10.73 -15.06
N ASN A 150 -1.08 11.27 -14.23
CA ASN A 150 0.18 10.65 -13.85
C ASN A 150 -0.02 9.72 -12.64
N ALA A 151 -0.14 8.43 -12.94
CA ALA A 151 -0.20 7.34 -11.97
C ALA A 151 1.04 6.43 -12.03
N ALA A 152 2.20 6.98 -12.39
CA ALA A 152 3.40 6.19 -12.72
C ALA A 152 4.19 5.63 -11.52
N GLY A 153 3.60 5.60 -10.32
CA GLY A 153 4.24 5.08 -9.10
C GLY A 153 5.60 5.73 -8.84
N HIS A 154 6.67 4.94 -8.81
CA HIS A 154 8.06 5.44 -8.66
C HIS A 154 8.49 6.41 -9.76
N GLY A 155 7.90 6.32 -10.95
CA GLY A 155 8.18 7.23 -12.07
C GLY A 155 7.40 8.55 -12.04
N ALA A 156 6.47 8.73 -11.10
CA ALA A 156 5.62 9.92 -11.04
C ALA A 156 6.42 11.24 -10.89
N PRO A 157 7.49 11.34 -10.08
CA PRO A 157 8.29 12.57 -9.98
C PRO A 157 8.96 12.95 -11.30
N ARG A 158 9.42 11.97 -12.08
CA ARG A 158 10.06 12.22 -13.39
C ARG A 158 9.08 12.88 -14.37
N ILE A 159 7.83 12.42 -14.42
CA ILE A 159 6.80 13.01 -15.28
C ILE A 159 6.44 14.42 -14.79
N ALA A 160 6.32 14.64 -13.48
CA ALA A 160 6.05 15.96 -12.92
C ALA A 160 7.17 16.96 -13.26
N SER A 161 8.43 16.57 -13.06
CA SER A 161 9.57 17.42 -13.39
C SER A 161 9.66 17.75 -14.89
N ALA A 162 9.34 16.78 -15.77
CA ALA A 162 9.29 17.03 -17.22
C ALA A 162 8.24 18.09 -17.63
N LEU A 163 7.17 18.22 -16.85
CA LEU A 163 6.14 19.24 -17.02
C LEU A 163 6.45 20.57 -16.32
N GLY A 164 7.63 20.69 -15.69
CA GLY A 164 8.08 21.89 -15.00
C GLY A 164 7.61 22.04 -13.56
N TYR A 165 7.04 21.00 -12.94
CA TYR A 165 6.66 21.06 -11.52
C TYR A 165 7.89 20.88 -10.62
N PRO A 166 8.07 21.75 -9.61
CA PRO A 166 9.09 21.52 -8.60
C PRO A 166 8.78 20.28 -7.77
N LEU A 167 9.83 19.56 -7.38
CA LEU A 167 9.69 18.32 -6.60
C LEU A 167 9.81 18.54 -5.09
N ASP A 168 10.39 19.67 -4.68
CA ASP A 168 10.71 20.02 -3.29
C ASP A 168 9.57 20.72 -2.54
N GLY A 169 8.45 21.01 -3.23
CA GLY A 169 7.31 21.72 -2.67
C GLY A 169 7.45 23.25 -2.68
N SER A 170 8.31 23.80 -3.54
CA SER A 170 8.28 25.22 -3.90
C SER A 170 7.01 25.58 -4.69
N ASP A 171 6.79 26.89 -4.91
CA ASP A 171 5.64 27.44 -5.64
C ASP A 171 4.25 27.11 -5.05
N ASP A 172 4.18 27.01 -3.72
CA ASP A 172 2.95 26.63 -2.97
C ASP A 172 2.38 25.25 -3.39
N LEU A 173 3.24 24.37 -3.91
CA LEU A 173 2.89 23.01 -4.29
C LEU A 173 3.27 21.99 -3.21
N PRO A 174 2.58 20.84 -3.13
CA PRO A 174 3.02 19.75 -2.28
C PRO A 174 4.34 19.15 -2.79
N VAL A 175 5.19 18.66 -1.87
CA VAL A 175 6.42 17.94 -2.24
C VAL A 175 6.10 16.77 -3.17
N LEU A 176 6.57 16.77 -4.42
CA LEU A 176 6.33 15.68 -5.37
C LEU A 176 7.47 14.65 -5.40
N ALA A 177 8.61 14.97 -4.76
CA ALA A 177 9.72 14.05 -4.63
C ALA A 177 9.31 12.75 -3.91
N GLN A 178 9.89 11.64 -4.37
CA GLN A 178 9.71 10.34 -3.76
C GLN A 178 11.07 9.67 -3.57
N ARG A 179 11.17 8.83 -2.55
CA ARG A 179 12.26 7.90 -2.31
C ARG A 179 11.73 6.47 -2.33
N VAL A 180 12.63 5.56 -2.67
CA VAL A 180 12.30 4.14 -2.78
C VAL A 180 12.58 3.47 -1.44
N ASN A 181 11.54 2.88 -0.88
CA ASN A 181 11.64 2.02 0.29
C ASN A 181 11.32 0.58 -0.11
N ARG A 182 12.32 -0.29 -0.03
CA ARG A 182 12.20 -1.73 -0.29
C ARG A 182 11.65 -2.43 0.96
N GLY A 183 10.76 -3.38 0.76
CA GLY A 183 10.34 -4.34 1.77
C GLY A 183 10.49 -5.75 1.23
N THR A 184 11.20 -6.58 1.97
CA THR A 184 11.38 -8.01 1.75
C THR A 184 10.45 -8.79 2.66
N TYR A 185 10.08 -9.99 2.22
CA TYR A 185 9.23 -10.91 2.96
C TYR A 185 9.91 -12.28 3.03
N TYR A 186 9.58 -13.04 4.05
CA TYR A 186 10.00 -14.44 4.22
C TYR A 186 8.76 -15.31 4.34
N ASP A 187 8.81 -16.45 3.68
CA ASP A 187 7.75 -17.45 3.72
C ASP A 187 8.19 -18.57 4.66
N PHE A 188 7.23 -19.36 5.15
CA PHE A 188 7.57 -20.57 5.90
C PHE A 188 7.97 -21.69 4.95
N ALA A 189 9.13 -22.31 5.21
CA ALA A 189 9.64 -23.43 4.42
C ALA A 189 8.67 -24.63 4.43
N ASP A 190 8.03 -24.86 5.58
CA ASP A 190 6.92 -25.80 5.72
C ASP A 190 5.58 -25.04 5.63
N PRO A 191 4.78 -25.26 4.56
CA PRO A 191 3.46 -24.64 4.43
C PRO A 191 2.50 -24.96 5.57
N ALA A 192 2.70 -26.05 6.33
CA ALA A 192 1.87 -26.37 7.49
C ALA A 192 2.03 -25.33 8.62
N LEU A 193 3.24 -24.79 8.81
CA LEU A 193 3.48 -23.70 9.76
C LEU A 193 2.78 -22.41 9.32
N GLY A 194 2.84 -22.09 8.02
CA GLY A 194 2.13 -20.93 7.47
C GLY A 194 0.61 -21.06 7.57
N ARG A 195 0.05 -22.26 7.34
CA ARG A 195 -1.40 -22.53 7.46
C ARG A 195 -1.90 -22.61 8.90
N ALA A 196 -1.00 -22.74 9.88
CA ALA A 196 -1.35 -22.71 11.29
C ALA A 196 -1.76 -21.30 11.78
N ILE A 197 -1.59 -20.29 10.94
CA ILE A 197 -1.94 -18.90 11.18
C ILE A 197 -3.07 -18.53 10.21
N SER A 198 -4.23 -18.22 10.76
CA SER A 198 -5.46 -18.08 9.96
C SER A 198 -5.71 -16.65 9.47
N ARG A 199 -4.98 -15.66 10.00
CA ARG A 199 -5.30 -14.24 9.84
C ARG A 199 -4.07 -13.36 9.81
N THR A 200 -4.28 -12.10 9.40
CA THR A 200 -3.23 -11.09 9.49
C THR A 200 -3.01 -10.69 10.96
N ILE A 201 -1.76 -10.74 11.43
CA ILE A 201 -1.37 -10.46 12.83
C ILE A 201 -0.32 -9.35 12.84
N TYR A 202 -0.67 -8.22 13.44
CA TYR A 202 0.16 -7.03 13.50
C TYR A 202 0.57 -6.79 14.96
N PRO A 203 1.81 -7.12 15.37
CA PRO A 203 2.28 -6.75 16.70
C PRO A 203 2.34 -5.23 16.80
N VAL A 204 1.97 -4.69 17.96
CA VAL A 204 2.36 -3.32 18.28
C VAL A 204 3.86 -3.31 18.60
N PRO A 205 4.58 -2.23 18.26
CA PRO A 205 6.01 -2.16 18.53
C PRO A 205 6.30 -2.15 20.04
N PRO A 206 7.24 -2.97 20.54
CA PRO A 206 7.62 -2.95 21.94
C PRO A 206 8.28 -1.62 22.32
N GLY A 207 7.76 -0.98 23.37
CA GLY A 207 8.37 0.16 24.04
C GLY A 207 8.57 1.44 23.21
N ARG A 208 8.00 1.54 22.01
CA ARG A 208 8.12 2.73 21.15
C ARG A 208 6.78 3.18 20.62
N LEU A 209 6.62 4.49 20.49
CA LEU A 209 5.38 5.06 20.03
C LEU A 209 5.12 4.62 18.57
N VAL A 210 3.87 4.31 18.23
CA VAL A 210 3.46 4.04 16.83
C VAL A 210 3.70 5.30 16.00
N SER A 211 3.54 6.48 16.63
CA SER A 211 3.97 7.76 16.08
C SER A 211 5.49 7.81 15.86
N GLU A 212 6.32 7.30 16.79
CA GLU A 212 7.78 7.26 16.63
C GLU A 212 8.26 6.34 15.49
N GLN A 213 7.55 5.24 15.20
CA GLN A 213 7.86 4.40 14.02
C GLN A 213 7.42 5.05 12.71
N GLN A 214 6.30 5.78 12.72
CA GLN A 214 5.94 6.68 11.62
C GLN A 214 6.99 7.80 11.49
N GLU A 215 7.53 8.33 12.59
CA GLU A 215 8.60 9.34 12.63
C GLU A 215 9.91 8.80 12.08
N ARG A 216 10.22 7.50 12.20
CA ARG A 216 11.39 6.88 11.54
C ARG A 216 11.10 6.33 10.13
N GLY A 217 9.92 6.63 9.58
CA GLY A 217 9.47 6.44 8.19
C GLY A 217 9.52 5.01 7.61
N GLY A 218 9.68 4.00 8.46
CA GLY A 218 10.05 2.64 8.05
C GLY A 218 8.98 1.54 8.13
N GLY A 219 7.68 1.88 8.07
CA GLY A 219 6.59 0.89 8.13
C GLY A 219 6.20 0.45 9.54
N LEU A 220 5.29 -0.53 9.64
CA LEU A 220 4.69 -1.01 10.92
C LEU A 220 5.50 -2.16 11.57
N GLY A 221 6.69 -2.46 11.05
CA GLY A 221 7.48 -3.63 11.42
C GLY A 221 7.06 -4.92 10.70
N ILE A 222 7.87 -5.98 10.89
CA ILE A 222 7.63 -7.32 10.36
C ILE A 222 6.42 -7.91 11.10
N HIS A 223 5.40 -8.29 10.32
CA HIS A 223 4.15 -8.82 10.81
C HIS A 223 3.79 -10.10 10.03
N LEU A 224 2.75 -10.81 10.47
CA LEU A 224 2.22 -11.96 9.74
C LEU A 224 1.08 -11.51 8.85
N SER A 225 1.18 -11.79 7.56
CA SER A 225 0.09 -11.61 6.60
C SER A 225 -0.25 -12.96 5.99
N VAL A 226 -1.53 -13.28 5.88
CA VAL A 226 -1.99 -14.42 5.08
C VAL A 226 -2.18 -14.00 3.63
N ASP A 227 -1.94 -14.89 2.69
CA ASP A 227 -2.38 -14.73 1.31
C ASP A 227 -3.83 -15.23 1.13
N VAL A 228 -4.34 -15.16 -0.10
CA VAL A 228 -5.70 -15.64 -0.42
C VAL A 228 -5.83 -17.16 -0.34
N ASP A 229 -4.72 -17.90 -0.41
CA ASP A 229 -4.68 -19.35 -0.26
C ASP A 229 -4.59 -19.78 1.22
N GLY A 230 -4.57 -18.81 2.14
CA GLY A 230 -4.55 -19.01 3.58
C GLY A 230 -3.18 -19.42 4.12
N VAL A 231 -2.09 -19.08 3.42
CA VAL A 231 -0.72 -19.31 3.90
C VAL A 231 -0.17 -17.99 4.44
N ALA A 232 0.32 -18.02 5.68
CA ALA A 232 0.96 -16.86 6.29
C ALA A 232 2.42 -16.67 5.83
N HIS A 233 2.84 -15.42 5.78
CA HIS A 233 4.18 -14.96 5.45
C HIS A 233 4.60 -13.84 6.39
N LEU A 234 5.90 -13.70 6.63
CA LEU A 234 6.48 -12.66 7.47
C LEU A 234 6.95 -11.48 6.63
N GLY A 235 6.61 -10.29 7.07
CA GLY A 235 7.13 -9.06 6.49
C GLY A 235 6.06 -7.99 6.39
N PRO A 236 6.35 -6.91 5.66
CA PRO A 236 7.66 -6.59 5.11
C PRO A 236 8.61 -6.00 6.16
N ASP A 237 9.91 -6.10 5.90
CA ASP A 237 10.89 -5.20 6.52
C ASP A 237 10.94 -3.82 5.81
N THR A 238 11.99 -3.06 6.08
CA THR A 238 12.22 -1.75 5.47
C THR A 238 13.70 -1.50 5.24
N THR A 239 14.05 -1.33 3.97
CA THR A 239 15.36 -0.85 3.51
C THR A 239 15.18 0.39 2.63
N TRP A 240 15.89 1.47 2.91
CA TRP A 240 15.92 2.65 2.04
C TRP A 240 16.95 2.46 0.93
N LEU A 241 16.53 2.69 -0.32
CA LEU A 241 17.45 2.64 -1.45
C LEU A 241 18.01 4.03 -1.77
N PRO A 242 19.25 4.11 -2.28
CA PRO A 242 19.77 5.32 -2.89
C PRO A 242 18.85 5.84 -4.01
N PRO A 243 18.89 7.15 -4.32
CA PRO A 243 18.29 7.68 -5.54
C PRO A 243 18.73 6.87 -6.77
N ASP A 244 17.81 6.64 -7.70
CA ASP A 244 18.03 5.95 -8.99
C ASP A 244 18.52 4.50 -8.91
N ALA A 245 18.56 3.90 -7.71
CA ALA A 245 18.84 2.48 -7.57
C ALA A 245 17.82 1.65 -8.38
N PRO A 246 18.27 0.64 -9.15
CA PRO A 246 17.35 -0.20 -9.91
C PRO A 246 16.41 -0.97 -8.97
N LEU A 247 15.17 -1.14 -9.40
CA LEU A 247 14.22 -2.02 -8.72
C LEU A 247 14.52 -3.46 -9.14
N ASP A 248 14.81 -4.31 -8.16
CA ASP A 248 15.18 -5.71 -8.35
C ASP A 248 14.22 -6.64 -7.59
N TYR A 249 13.29 -7.24 -8.32
CA TYR A 249 12.25 -8.08 -7.75
C TYR A 249 12.71 -9.52 -7.47
N ARG A 250 14.01 -9.83 -7.64
CA ARG A 250 14.55 -11.14 -7.27
C ARG A 250 14.49 -11.31 -5.75
N SER A 251 13.98 -12.45 -5.33
CA SER A 251 14.01 -12.85 -3.93
C SER A 251 15.31 -13.60 -3.63
N VAL A 252 16.11 -13.05 -2.73
CA VAL A 252 17.40 -13.60 -2.30
C VAL A 252 17.51 -13.50 -0.79
N ASP A 253 18.22 -14.46 -0.19
CA ASP A 253 18.48 -14.50 1.25
C ASP A 253 19.54 -13.46 1.61
N GLU A 254 19.09 -12.25 1.96
CA GLU A 254 19.98 -11.12 2.28
C GLU A 254 20.16 -10.94 3.80
N ASP A 255 19.06 -10.89 4.56
CA ASP A 255 19.07 -10.72 6.01
C ASP A 255 17.83 -11.35 6.67
N ARG A 256 17.96 -12.64 7.03
CA ARG A 256 16.87 -13.44 7.65
C ARG A 256 16.66 -13.15 9.12
N GLU A 257 17.69 -12.66 9.78
CA GLU A 257 17.76 -12.59 11.24
C GLU A 257 16.67 -11.67 11.87
N PRO A 258 16.33 -10.50 11.29
CA PRO A 258 15.17 -9.71 11.71
C PRO A 258 13.83 -10.48 11.66
N PHE A 259 13.64 -11.30 10.61
CA PHE A 259 12.43 -12.09 10.42
C PHE A 259 12.35 -13.24 11.42
N LEU A 260 13.48 -13.90 11.70
CA LEU A 260 13.56 -14.94 12.72
C LEU A 260 13.22 -14.39 14.12
N ARG A 261 13.73 -13.21 14.47
CA ARG A 261 13.36 -12.55 15.74
C ARG A 261 11.88 -12.22 15.82
N ALA A 262 11.30 -11.68 14.75
CA ALA A 262 9.87 -11.37 14.69
C ALA A 262 9.02 -12.65 14.79
N ALA A 263 9.40 -13.71 14.08
CA ALA A 263 8.76 -15.01 14.12
C ALA A 263 8.80 -15.60 15.54
N ARG A 264 9.95 -15.59 16.20
CA ARG A 264 10.08 -16.10 17.59
C ARG A 264 9.28 -15.29 18.59
N ARG A 265 9.21 -13.97 18.41
CA ARG A 265 8.34 -13.12 19.24
C ARG A 265 6.86 -13.55 19.11
N LEU A 266 6.38 -13.79 17.90
CA LEU A 266 4.98 -14.08 17.62
C LEU A 266 4.60 -15.55 17.81
N LEU A 267 5.46 -16.49 17.45
CA LEU A 267 5.17 -17.93 17.33
C LEU A 267 5.95 -18.78 18.34
N GLY A 268 7.00 -18.20 18.93
CA GLY A 268 7.82 -18.82 19.96
C GLY A 268 9.17 -19.35 19.53
N ASP A 269 9.96 -19.74 20.52
CA ASP A 269 11.40 -20.01 20.38
C ASP A 269 11.71 -21.31 19.62
N SER A 270 10.68 -22.12 19.36
CA SER A 270 10.78 -23.32 18.52
C SER A 270 10.99 -23.02 17.04
N VAL A 271 10.70 -21.78 16.57
CA VAL A 271 10.99 -21.38 15.19
C VAL A 271 12.50 -21.27 14.98
N ARG A 272 12.99 -21.94 13.95
CA ARG A 272 14.41 -21.99 13.57
C ARG A 272 14.64 -21.22 12.27
N ALA A 273 15.90 -20.92 11.98
CA ALA A 273 16.27 -20.19 10.78
C ALA A 273 15.89 -20.95 9.51
N GLU A 274 15.96 -22.28 9.53
CA GLU A 274 15.66 -23.14 8.39
C GLU A 274 14.17 -23.21 8.07
N ASP A 275 13.32 -22.80 9.02
CA ASP A 275 11.87 -22.75 8.82
C ASP A 275 11.45 -21.52 7.99
N LEU A 276 12.38 -20.61 7.68
CA LEU A 276 12.15 -19.39 6.90
C LEU A 276 12.95 -19.40 5.60
N VAL A 277 12.26 -19.13 4.49
CA VAL A 277 12.85 -19.00 3.15
C VAL A 277 12.54 -17.63 2.55
N PRO A 278 13.40 -17.08 1.67
CA PRO A 278 13.12 -15.82 1.01
C PRO A 278 11.79 -15.86 0.25
N GLY A 279 10.92 -14.91 0.52
CA GLY A 279 9.57 -14.79 -0.04
C GLY A 279 9.54 -13.82 -1.21
N GLN A 280 8.75 -12.74 -1.10
CA GLN A 280 8.65 -11.70 -2.13
C GLN A 280 9.42 -10.41 -1.79
N VAL A 281 9.58 -9.53 -2.77
CA VAL A 281 10.16 -8.18 -2.62
C VAL A 281 9.22 -7.15 -3.23
N GLY A 282 9.01 -6.04 -2.52
CA GLY A 282 8.18 -4.93 -2.99
C GLY A 282 8.81 -3.56 -2.70
N TYR A 283 8.35 -2.54 -3.42
CA TYR A 283 8.92 -1.19 -3.38
C TYR A 283 7.84 -0.13 -3.19
N ARG A 284 7.99 0.72 -2.18
CA ARG A 284 7.05 1.78 -1.82
C ARG A 284 7.55 3.14 -2.31
N PRO A 285 6.75 3.91 -3.05
CA PRO A 285 7.07 5.28 -3.40
C PRO A 285 6.77 6.17 -2.18
N LYS A 286 7.77 6.41 -1.34
CA LYS A 286 7.62 7.18 -0.09
C LYS A 286 7.96 8.65 -0.32
N ARG A 287 7.16 9.58 0.21
CA ARG A 287 7.44 11.01 0.09
C ARG A 287 8.30 11.58 1.22
N ALA A 288 8.40 10.88 2.34
CA ALA A 288 9.25 11.26 3.46
C ALA A 288 10.02 10.05 3.98
N VAL A 289 11.27 10.28 4.40
CA VAL A 289 12.12 9.28 5.06
C VAL A 289 11.78 9.17 6.55
N GLU A 290 11.27 10.25 7.11
CA GLU A 290 10.87 10.39 8.49
C GLU A 290 9.48 11.02 8.54
N GLY A 291 8.68 10.62 9.52
CA GLY A 291 7.33 11.14 9.72
C GLY A 291 6.26 10.52 8.81
N PHE A 292 5.03 10.91 9.10
CA PHE A 292 3.89 10.63 8.25
C PHE A 292 3.90 11.54 7.02
N ALA A 293 3.87 10.93 5.84
CA ALA A 293 3.54 11.62 4.60
C ALA A 293 2.24 11.05 4.03
N ASP A 294 1.30 11.94 3.73
CA ASP A 294 0.04 11.57 3.10
C ASP A 294 0.21 11.35 1.57
N PHE A 295 -0.82 10.79 0.96
CA PHE A 295 -0.97 10.79 -0.50
C PHE A 295 -0.97 12.22 -1.05
N VAL A 296 -0.54 12.38 -2.30
CA VAL A 296 -0.72 13.61 -3.08
C VAL A 296 -1.63 13.30 -4.26
N MET A 297 -2.66 14.12 -4.40
CA MET A 297 -3.53 14.17 -5.58
C MET A 297 -3.63 15.64 -5.99
N LEU A 298 -2.67 16.07 -6.79
CA LEU A 298 -2.62 17.45 -7.30
C LEU A 298 -3.38 17.50 -8.64
N GLU A 299 -4.24 18.49 -8.81
CA GLU A 299 -4.85 18.83 -10.10
C GLU A 299 -4.40 20.23 -10.51
N ASP A 300 -3.92 20.37 -11.74
CA ASP A 300 -3.57 21.66 -12.34
C ASP A 300 -3.78 21.65 -13.86
N ARG A 301 -4.83 22.33 -14.32
CA ARG A 301 -5.10 22.60 -15.75
C ARG A 301 -5.06 21.33 -16.59
N GLY A 302 -5.87 20.34 -16.19
CA GLY A 302 -5.99 19.07 -16.92
C GLY A 302 -4.86 18.06 -16.66
N TYR A 303 -3.89 18.40 -15.81
CA TYR A 303 -2.92 17.45 -15.27
C TYR A 303 -3.37 16.98 -13.89
N VAL A 304 -3.36 15.66 -13.66
CA VAL A 304 -3.56 15.07 -12.33
C VAL A 304 -2.32 14.29 -11.93
N HIS A 305 -1.71 14.61 -10.79
CA HIS A 305 -0.56 13.89 -10.25
C HIS A 305 -0.95 13.04 -9.05
N LEU A 306 -0.66 11.74 -9.12
CA LEU A 306 -0.79 10.82 -7.99
C LEU A 306 0.60 10.50 -7.43
N GLY A 307 0.92 11.09 -6.28
CA GLY A 307 2.22 11.00 -5.63
C GLY A 307 2.13 10.30 -4.28
N GLY A 308 3.15 9.51 -3.95
CA GLY A 308 3.26 8.86 -2.65
C GLY A 308 2.20 7.78 -2.39
N ILE A 309 1.63 7.18 -3.44
CA ILE A 309 0.60 6.13 -3.33
C ILE A 309 1.25 4.79 -2.91
N GLU A 310 1.80 4.78 -1.69
CA GLU A 310 2.23 3.58 -0.96
C GLU A 310 1.03 2.94 -0.21
N SER A 311 1.27 2.08 0.79
CA SER A 311 0.19 1.56 1.64
C SER A 311 -0.64 2.69 2.29
N PRO A 312 -1.98 2.65 2.22
CA PRO A 312 -2.86 1.56 1.78
C PRO A 312 -3.37 1.69 0.32
N GLY A 313 -2.49 1.99 -0.63
CA GLY A 313 -2.84 2.36 -2.02
C GLY A 313 -3.67 1.33 -2.78
N LEU A 314 -3.43 0.04 -2.56
CA LEU A 314 -4.25 -1.03 -3.14
C LEU A 314 -5.70 -0.95 -2.64
N THR A 315 -5.90 -0.95 -1.32
CA THR A 315 -7.23 -0.81 -0.69
C THR A 315 -7.92 0.47 -1.15
N SER A 316 -7.17 1.57 -1.24
CA SER A 316 -7.68 2.88 -1.64
C SER A 316 -7.94 3.03 -3.15
N SER A 317 -7.52 2.09 -3.99
CA SER A 317 -7.43 2.28 -5.45
C SER A 317 -8.74 2.70 -6.13
N LEU A 318 -9.87 2.08 -5.80
CA LEU A 318 -11.18 2.45 -6.37
C LEU A 318 -11.67 3.81 -5.88
N ALA A 319 -11.44 4.15 -4.61
CA ALA A 319 -11.79 5.46 -4.05
C ALA A 319 -10.94 6.56 -4.69
N ILE A 320 -9.63 6.32 -4.87
CA ILE A 320 -8.73 7.21 -5.61
C ILE A 320 -9.22 7.39 -7.05
N GLY A 321 -9.54 6.30 -7.75
CA GLY A 321 -10.06 6.36 -9.12
C GLY A 321 -11.35 7.18 -9.23
N ARG A 322 -12.29 7.02 -8.29
CA ARG A 322 -13.52 7.82 -8.20
C ARG A 322 -13.23 9.30 -7.95
N HIS A 323 -12.32 9.60 -7.02
CA HIS A 323 -11.90 10.96 -6.72
C HIS A 323 -11.29 11.65 -7.95
N VAL A 324 -10.35 10.98 -8.62
CA VAL A 324 -9.72 11.48 -9.85
C VAL A 324 -10.76 11.69 -10.96
N ALA A 325 -11.69 10.75 -11.16
CA ALA A 325 -12.77 10.93 -12.13
C ALA A 325 -13.63 12.18 -11.82
N GLY A 326 -13.83 12.50 -10.54
CA GLY A 326 -14.50 13.73 -10.10
C GLY A 326 -13.72 15.00 -10.49
N LEU A 327 -12.40 15.02 -10.23
CA LEU A 327 -11.51 16.12 -10.60
C LEU A 327 -11.55 16.39 -12.11
N VAL A 328 -11.46 15.33 -12.90
CA VAL A 328 -11.47 15.38 -14.37
C VAL A 328 -12.80 15.89 -14.94
N ARG A 329 -13.93 15.44 -14.38
CA ARG A 329 -15.27 15.91 -14.82
C ARG A 329 -15.50 17.38 -14.49
N GLY A 330 -14.98 17.85 -13.35
CA GLY A 330 -15.07 19.25 -12.94
C GLY A 330 -14.26 20.21 -13.83
N THR A 331 -13.19 19.74 -14.46
CA THR A 331 -12.41 20.51 -15.45
C THR A 331 -13.10 20.56 -16.81
N ALA A 332 -13.71 19.45 -17.26
CA ALA A 332 -14.43 19.38 -18.53
C ALA A 332 -15.64 20.34 -18.61
N THR A 333 -16.33 20.57 -17.50
CA THR A 333 -17.46 21.52 -17.43
C THR A 333 -17.02 22.99 -17.44
N ARG A 334 -15.79 23.31 -17.00
CA ARG A 334 -15.26 24.68 -17.07
C ARG A 334 -14.79 25.08 -18.47
N GLY A 335 -14.38 24.12 -19.30
CA GLY A 335 -13.92 24.38 -20.68
C GLY A 335 -15.03 24.57 -21.72
N THR A 336 -16.30 24.38 -21.36
CA THR A 336 -17.46 24.58 -22.26
C THR A 336 -18.20 25.90 -22.01
N ALA A 337 -17.73 26.70 -21.04
CA ALA A 337 -18.33 27.97 -20.64
C ALA A 337 -17.52 29.21 -21.07
N SER A 338 -16.57 29.06 -22.01
CA SER A 338 -15.82 30.16 -22.63
C SER A 338 -16.17 30.34 -24.09
#